data_AF-A0AA45TV63-F1
#
_entry.id   AF-A0AA45TV63-F1
#
_cell.length_a   1.000
_cell.length_b   1.000
_cell.length_c   1.000
_cell.angle_alpha   90.00
_cell.angle_beta   90.00
_cell.angle_gamma   90.00
#
_symmetry.space_group_name_H-M   'P 1'
#
loop_
_entity.id
_entity.type
_entity.pdbx_description
1 polymer ?
#
loop_
_entity_poly.entity_id
_entity_poly.type
_entity_poly.pdbx_seq_one_letter_code
_entity_poly.pdbx_strand_id
1 'polypeptide(L)'
;MRSSPRVAWLLLPTLWLSCTDAGLYSIDDRAGGTRDRANFEGDLCVPEATGDAFPVKVIFALQGGTGVEPEVVGSAVDGLTTLTSRFTGPQVRFGLVAFHSVATGLQGSFTDAASFQSVLPRYASYQQQGPISIRSALRLSKSLMSGDMQAACKGEVARSRYVVAPVIRSSDVSCDNPAYNIGIDSRCTALAQAAGCNATPEAQAQCNASCSQCELTAVVGELKGLVEQLGAGGVSVQPVYVRGQTPDPVTRLQVAAIANAGGSVPVETDFVGLPNALARLDYGALDNALKLKRFLAFNRNVQVRNGQMLVDSDGDGVSDDDERALGLDPTSPDTDQDGLMDGVELRMGLDPLAVDIINGCSVTQDTDGDRLNDCEERVLGSDPCVGDTDGDGLPDLVEALSRTNPLIAEDLLDTDRDGVSNVAEVEAHTDPLSADLDFHRERGYGYSIVPLPPTATSDRACYRTRVENVSLVPTLE
;
A
#
# COMPACT_ATOMS: atom_id res chain seq x y z
N MET A 1 -9.81 69.28 -37.55
CA MET A 1 -8.45 68.71 -37.60
C MET A 1 -7.88 68.63 -36.19
N ARG A 2 -7.93 67.45 -35.57
CA ARG A 2 -6.96 66.98 -34.56
C ARG A 2 -7.26 65.50 -34.30
N SER A 3 -6.19 64.72 -34.40
CA SER A 3 -6.09 63.27 -34.51
C SER A 3 -6.23 62.54 -33.18
N SER A 4 -6.97 61.43 -33.16
CA SER A 4 -6.93 60.42 -32.08
C SER A 4 -5.60 59.66 -32.06
N PRO A 5 -5.08 59.25 -30.88
CA PRO A 5 -3.91 58.40 -30.79
C PRO A 5 -4.29 56.93 -31.03
N ARG A 6 -3.37 56.22 -31.68
CA ARG A 6 -3.42 54.79 -31.97
C ARG A 6 -3.21 54.00 -30.68
N VAL A 7 -4.12 53.09 -30.36
CA VAL A 7 -3.90 52.04 -29.36
C VAL A 7 -3.11 50.92 -30.04
N ALA A 8 -1.87 50.73 -29.61
CA ALA A 8 -1.03 49.61 -30.00
C ALA A 8 -1.50 48.36 -29.25
N TRP A 9 -1.92 47.33 -29.98
CA TRP A 9 -2.16 46.00 -29.44
C TRP A 9 -0.80 45.36 -29.13
N LEU A 10 -0.50 45.22 -27.84
CA LEU A 10 0.58 44.37 -27.35
C LEU A 10 0.13 42.91 -27.52
N LEU A 11 0.67 42.25 -28.54
CA LEU A 11 0.66 40.79 -28.65
C LEU A 11 1.60 40.26 -27.56
N LEU A 12 1.01 39.69 -26.50
CA LEU A 12 1.70 38.82 -25.57
C LEU A 12 2.06 37.52 -26.31
N PRO A 13 3.36 37.14 -26.42
CA PRO A 13 3.69 35.81 -26.90
C PRO A 13 3.29 34.83 -25.80
N THR A 14 2.33 33.96 -26.10
CA THR A 14 2.11 32.74 -25.32
C THR A 14 3.33 31.87 -25.51
N LEU A 15 4.28 31.95 -24.57
CA LEU A 15 5.30 30.92 -24.38
C LEU A 15 4.56 29.64 -24.04
N TRP A 16 4.50 28.72 -25.00
CA TRP A 16 4.12 27.34 -24.77
C TRP A 16 5.21 26.75 -23.87
N LEU A 17 4.98 26.80 -22.56
CA LEU A 17 5.78 26.08 -21.58
C LEU A 17 5.47 24.59 -21.79
N SER A 18 6.35 23.88 -22.48
CA SER A 18 6.36 22.41 -22.47
C SER A 18 6.67 21.97 -21.04
N CYS A 19 5.63 21.66 -20.27
CA CYS A 19 5.74 21.11 -18.93
C CYS A 19 5.65 19.59 -19.03
N THR A 20 6.58 18.87 -18.42
CA THR A 20 6.39 17.43 -18.15
C THR A 20 5.31 17.25 -17.08
N ASP A 21 4.77 16.04 -16.93
CA ASP A 21 3.86 15.72 -15.81
C ASP A 21 4.46 15.97 -14.42
N ALA A 22 5.79 15.85 -14.32
CA ALA A 22 6.56 16.15 -13.12
C ALA A 22 6.85 17.66 -12.92
N GLY A 23 6.32 18.55 -13.75
CA GLY A 23 6.56 19.99 -13.68
C GLY A 23 7.99 20.41 -14.00
N LEU A 24 8.74 19.61 -14.76
CA LEU A 24 10.05 20.00 -15.28
C LEU A 24 9.88 20.93 -16.48
N TYR A 25 10.80 21.87 -16.61
CA TYR A 25 10.79 22.86 -17.67
C TYR A 25 11.98 22.61 -18.60
N SER A 26 11.74 22.82 -19.89
CA SER A 26 12.82 22.83 -20.87
C SER A 26 13.83 23.91 -20.52
N ILE A 27 15.09 23.53 -20.43
CA ILE A 27 16.19 24.49 -20.32
C ILE A 27 16.45 24.98 -21.74
N ASP A 28 16.38 26.31 -21.93
CA ASP A 28 16.64 26.98 -23.21
C ASP A 28 18.14 26.95 -23.61
N ASP A 29 18.83 25.84 -23.35
CA ASP A 29 20.15 25.54 -23.90
C ASP A 29 20.00 24.87 -25.27
N ARG A 30 19.47 25.64 -26.22
CA ARG A 30 19.87 25.49 -27.64
C ARG A 30 21.34 25.87 -27.87
N ALA A 31 22.10 26.15 -26.81
CA ALA A 31 23.52 26.44 -26.81
C ALA A 31 24.35 25.13 -26.90
N GLY A 32 24.19 24.38 -27.99
CA GLY A 32 24.91 23.11 -28.12
C GLY A 32 24.71 22.25 -29.38
N GLY A 33 23.98 22.71 -30.42
CA GLY A 33 24.19 22.19 -31.78
C GLY A 33 23.47 20.91 -32.23
N THR A 34 22.52 20.33 -31.51
CA THR A 34 21.66 19.26 -32.03
C THR A 34 20.19 19.68 -31.96
N ARG A 35 19.53 19.80 -33.12
CA ARG A 35 18.13 20.27 -33.23
C ARG A 35 17.10 19.30 -32.63
N ASP A 36 17.51 18.06 -32.38
CA ASP A 36 16.61 16.94 -32.10
C ASP A 36 16.76 16.43 -30.66
N ARG A 37 17.21 17.30 -29.73
CA ARG A 37 17.45 16.97 -28.33
C ARG A 37 16.94 18.08 -27.40
N ALA A 38 16.44 17.69 -26.24
CA ALA A 38 16.03 18.59 -25.17
C ALA A 38 16.62 18.18 -23.81
N ASN A 39 16.80 19.18 -22.95
CA ASN A 39 17.17 18.99 -21.56
C ASN A 39 16.08 19.60 -20.67
N PHE A 40 15.73 18.93 -19.59
CA PHE A 40 14.70 19.34 -18.66
C PHE A 40 15.27 19.46 -17.26
N GLU A 41 14.90 20.50 -16.51
CA GLU A 41 15.28 20.66 -15.11
C GLU A 41 14.11 21.23 -14.30
N GLY A 42 14.05 20.87 -13.03
CA GLY A 42 13.08 21.36 -12.08
C GLY A 42 13.29 20.77 -10.69
N ASP A 43 12.57 21.34 -9.72
CA ASP A 43 12.55 20.83 -8.36
C ASP A 43 11.31 19.92 -8.20
N LEU A 44 11.55 18.61 -8.06
CA LEU A 44 10.52 17.59 -7.83
C LEU A 44 10.34 17.38 -6.33
N CYS A 45 9.16 17.68 -5.80
CA CYS A 45 8.83 17.40 -4.40
C CYS A 45 7.87 16.22 -4.32
N VAL A 46 8.25 15.20 -3.54
CA VAL A 46 7.31 14.12 -3.22
C VAL A 46 6.11 14.68 -2.45
N PRO A 47 4.90 14.14 -2.66
CA PRO A 47 3.75 14.58 -1.91
C PRO A 47 3.99 14.35 -0.42
N GLU A 48 3.39 15.20 0.40
CA GLU A 48 3.34 14.96 1.84
C GLU A 48 2.63 13.62 2.06
N ALA A 49 3.22 12.76 2.89
CA ALA A 49 2.59 11.55 3.38
C ALA A 49 1.41 11.94 4.29
N THR A 50 0.29 12.34 3.71
CA THR A 50 -0.98 12.40 4.42
C THR A 50 -1.49 10.97 4.54
N GLY A 51 -2.21 10.63 5.61
CA GLY A 51 -2.49 9.22 5.94
C GLY A 51 -3.36 8.44 4.92
N ASP A 52 -3.78 9.03 3.80
CA ASP A 52 -4.33 8.28 2.65
C ASP A 52 -3.22 7.43 2.02
N ALA A 53 -1.97 7.89 2.11
CA ALA A 53 -0.79 7.16 1.68
C ALA A 53 -0.40 6.03 2.64
N PHE A 54 -0.86 6.05 3.90
CA PHE A 54 -0.50 5.07 4.93
C PHE A 54 -1.74 4.72 5.79
N PRO A 55 -2.67 3.93 5.24
CA PRO A 55 -3.90 3.60 5.94
C PRO A 55 -3.63 2.81 7.24
N VAL A 56 -4.36 3.14 8.30
CA VAL A 56 -4.29 2.47 9.59
C VAL A 56 -5.59 1.73 9.86
N LYS A 57 -5.51 0.43 10.08
CA LYS A 57 -6.67 -0.44 10.32
C LYS A 57 -6.64 -0.96 11.76
N VAL A 58 -7.58 -0.49 12.58
CA VAL A 58 -7.61 -0.76 14.02
C VAL A 58 -8.69 -1.77 14.36
N ILE A 59 -8.33 -2.89 14.98
CA ILE A 59 -9.27 -3.86 15.55
C ILE A 59 -9.36 -3.64 17.05
N PHE A 60 -10.55 -3.27 17.53
CA PHE A 60 -10.86 -3.28 18.96
C PHE A 60 -11.47 -4.63 19.33
N ALA A 61 -10.74 -5.41 20.12
CA ALA A 61 -11.22 -6.68 20.67
C ALA A 61 -11.65 -6.46 22.11
N LEU A 62 -12.95 -6.41 22.38
CA LEU A 62 -13.50 -6.03 23.68
C LEU A 62 -14.03 -7.25 24.43
N GLN A 63 -13.55 -7.44 25.65
CA GLN A 63 -14.10 -8.47 26.51
C GLN A 63 -15.49 -8.07 27.00
N GLY A 64 -16.49 -8.92 26.78
CA GLY A 64 -17.86 -8.73 27.27
C GLY A 64 -18.43 -10.01 27.88
N GLY A 65 -19.72 -10.03 28.22
CA GLY A 65 -20.36 -11.22 28.82
C GLY A 65 -20.12 -11.39 30.33
N THR A 66 -20.27 -12.61 30.82
CA THR A 66 -20.33 -12.88 32.27
C THR A 66 -18.99 -12.60 32.96
N GLY A 67 -19.03 -11.80 34.03
CA GLY A 67 -17.83 -11.41 34.78
C GLY A 67 -17.18 -10.11 34.31
N VAL A 68 -17.74 -9.44 33.30
CA VAL A 68 -17.40 -8.07 32.93
C VAL A 68 -18.47 -7.13 33.48
N GLU A 69 -18.05 -6.13 34.24
CA GLU A 69 -18.97 -5.18 34.87
C GLU A 69 -19.61 -4.24 33.82
N PRO A 70 -20.90 -3.87 33.96
CA PRO A 70 -21.56 -2.94 33.05
C PRO A 70 -20.85 -1.59 32.90
N GLU A 71 -20.16 -1.14 33.95
CA GLU A 71 -19.36 0.09 33.96
C GLU A 71 -18.16 0.00 33.02
N VAL A 72 -17.54 -1.18 32.90
CA VAL A 72 -16.43 -1.42 31.97
C VAL A 72 -16.95 -1.37 30.53
N VAL A 73 -18.11 -2.00 30.28
CA VAL A 73 -18.77 -1.99 28.97
C VAL A 73 -19.15 -0.56 28.56
N GLY A 74 -19.80 0.18 29.46
CA GLY A 74 -20.18 1.58 29.22
C GLY A 74 -18.96 2.48 28.95
N SER A 75 -17.92 2.37 29.78
CA SER A 75 -16.70 3.16 29.62
C SER A 75 -15.96 2.83 28.32
N ALA A 76 -15.97 1.57 27.87
CA ALA A 76 -15.42 1.20 26.57
C ALA A 76 -16.21 1.83 25.41
N VAL A 77 -17.56 1.79 25.45
CA VAL A 77 -18.42 2.40 24.44
C VAL A 77 -18.21 3.92 24.36
N ASP A 78 -18.16 4.60 25.51
CA ASP A 78 -17.93 6.04 25.59
C ASP A 78 -16.54 6.43 25.05
N GLY A 79 -15.52 5.66 25.42
CA GLY A 79 -14.15 5.83 24.95
C GLY A 79 -14.03 5.67 23.44
N LEU A 80 -14.62 4.62 22.87
CA LEU A 80 -14.61 4.36 21.43
C LEU A 80 -15.42 5.37 20.63
N THR A 81 -16.55 5.83 21.16
CA THR A 81 -17.34 6.91 20.54
C THR A 81 -16.53 8.20 20.46
N THR A 82 -15.86 8.55 21.57
CA THR A 82 -14.98 9.73 21.62
C THR A 82 -13.80 9.58 20.68
N LEU A 83 -13.17 8.40 20.63
CA LEU A 83 -12.03 8.12 19.77
C LEU A 83 -12.38 8.27 18.29
N THR A 84 -13.44 7.59 17.84
CA THR A 84 -13.84 7.60 16.43
C THR A 84 -14.31 8.98 15.96
N SER A 85 -14.85 9.82 16.85
CA SER A 85 -15.16 11.22 16.53
C SER A 85 -13.93 12.08 16.21
N ARG A 86 -12.72 11.66 16.61
CA ARG A 86 -11.45 12.34 16.30
C ARG A 86 -10.83 11.88 14.98
N PHE A 87 -11.19 10.70 14.52
CA PHE A 87 -10.68 10.10 13.28
C PHE A 87 -11.79 10.07 12.23
N THR A 88 -12.07 11.23 11.64
CA THR A 88 -13.11 11.41 10.61
C THR A 88 -12.58 11.28 9.18
N GLY A 89 -11.28 11.04 9.00
CA GLY A 89 -10.67 10.84 7.69
C GLY A 89 -10.84 9.39 7.19
N PRO A 90 -10.80 9.15 5.86
CA PRO A 90 -10.90 7.81 5.26
C PRO A 90 -9.73 6.87 5.60
N GLN A 91 -8.71 7.43 6.24
CA GLN A 91 -7.38 6.87 6.48
C GLN A 91 -7.34 5.87 7.64
N VAL A 92 -8.29 5.98 8.57
CA VAL A 92 -8.41 5.06 9.70
C VAL A 92 -9.69 4.27 9.55
N ARG A 93 -9.55 2.95 9.46
CA ARG A 93 -10.70 2.03 9.40
C ARG A 93 -10.72 1.16 10.64
N PHE A 94 -11.92 0.84 11.12
CA PHE A 94 -12.13 0.20 12.40
C PHE A 94 -12.83 -1.15 12.23
N GLY A 95 -12.39 -2.13 13.01
CA GLY A 95 -13.03 -3.41 13.20
C GLY A 95 -13.37 -3.63 14.66
N LEU A 96 -14.52 -4.25 14.93
CA LEU A 96 -15.00 -4.54 16.29
C LEU A 96 -15.17 -6.04 16.49
N VAL A 97 -14.46 -6.57 17.48
CA VAL A 97 -14.59 -7.94 17.97
C VAL A 97 -15.08 -7.89 19.42
N ALA A 98 -16.12 -8.64 19.74
CA ALA A 98 -16.51 -8.90 21.12
C ALA A 98 -16.11 -10.32 21.48
N PHE A 99 -15.56 -10.54 22.67
CA PHE A 99 -15.13 -11.88 23.07
C PHE A 99 -15.44 -12.21 24.53
N HIS A 100 -15.61 -13.51 24.77
CA HIS A 100 -15.67 -14.15 26.09
C HIS A 100 -15.10 -15.57 25.94
N SER A 101 -15.94 -16.60 25.95
CA SER A 101 -15.56 -17.98 25.59
C SER A 101 -15.36 -18.22 24.11
N VAL A 102 -15.99 -17.39 23.28
CA VAL A 102 -15.79 -17.30 21.84
C VAL A 102 -15.63 -15.84 21.45
N ALA A 103 -15.03 -15.58 20.30
CA ALA A 103 -14.97 -14.25 19.72
C ALA A 103 -15.98 -14.13 18.58
N THR A 104 -16.64 -12.98 18.52
CA THR A 104 -17.63 -12.65 17.48
C THR A 104 -17.24 -11.32 16.84
N GLY A 105 -17.12 -11.33 15.51
CA GLY A 105 -16.95 -10.11 14.73
C GLY A 105 -18.29 -9.40 14.68
N LEU A 106 -18.37 -8.21 15.25
CA LEU A 106 -19.61 -7.42 15.23
C LEU A 106 -19.80 -6.67 13.91
N GLN A 107 -18.76 -6.73 13.06
CA GLN A 107 -18.65 -6.20 11.71
C GLN A 107 -18.04 -7.26 10.80
N GLY A 108 -18.40 -7.24 9.51
CA GLY A 108 -17.87 -8.18 8.51
C GLY A 108 -16.56 -7.72 7.86
N SER A 109 -16.23 -6.43 7.94
CA SER A 109 -15.05 -5.80 7.35
C SER A 109 -14.65 -4.57 8.15
N PHE A 110 -13.49 -4.00 7.84
CA PHE A 110 -13.08 -2.70 8.37
C PHE A 110 -13.96 -1.59 7.80
N THR A 111 -14.51 -0.74 8.66
CA THR A 111 -15.42 0.34 8.26
C THR A 111 -14.91 1.71 8.69
N ASP A 112 -15.51 2.76 8.13
CA ASP A 112 -15.32 4.13 8.62
C ASP A 112 -15.85 4.30 10.07
N ALA A 113 -15.54 5.45 10.66
CA ALA A 113 -15.92 5.83 12.02
C ALA A 113 -17.44 5.81 12.27
N ALA A 114 -18.26 6.29 11.32
CA ALA A 114 -19.71 6.38 11.50
C ALA A 114 -20.35 4.99 11.48
N SER A 115 -19.94 4.16 10.52
CA SER A 115 -20.32 2.75 10.43
C SER A 115 -19.90 1.97 11.67
N PHE A 116 -18.71 2.25 12.21
CA PHE A 116 -18.22 1.63 13.44
C PHE A 116 -19.04 2.05 14.68
N GLN A 117 -19.40 3.33 14.82
CA GLN A 117 -20.23 3.79 15.93
C GLN A 117 -21.60 3.12 15.94
N SER A 118 -22.17 2.83 14.76
CA SER A 118 -23.49 2.18 14.63
C SER A 118 -23.53 0.77 15.22
N VAL A 119 -22.38 0.09 15.35
CA VAL A 119 -22.29 -1.28 15.89
C VAL A 119 -21.95 -1.35 17.37
N LEU A 120 -21.52 -0.26 18.01
CA LEU A 120 -21.20 -0.23 19.44
C LEU A 120 -22.36 -0.72 20.35
N PRO A 121 -23.65 -0.43 20.06
CA PRO A 121 -24.75 -1.01 20.83
C PRO A 121 -24.84 -2.54 20.79
N ARG A 122 -24.30 -3.19 19.74
CA ARG A 122 -24.21 -4.66 19.66
C ARG A 122 -23.19 -5.21 20.66
N TYR A 123 -22.09 -4.48 20.89
CA TYR A 123 -21.15 -4.83 21.96
C TYR A 123 -21.78 -4.64 23.34
N ALA A 124 -22.50 -3.53 23.56
CA ALA A 124 -23.17 -3.29 24.85
C ALA A 124 -24.19 -4.37 25.23
N SER A 125 -24.81 -5.02 24.23
CA SER A 125 -25.75 -6.12 24.42
C SER A 125 -25.11 -7.52 24.31
N TYR A 126 -23.78 -7.61 24.16
CA TYR A 126 -23.08 -8.88 24.05
C TYR A 126 -23.11 -9.65 25.37
N GLN A 127 -23.76 -10.81 25.36
CA GLN A 127 -23.92 -11.69 26.51
C GLN A 127 -23.44 -13.09 26.14
N GLN A 128 -22.35 -13.52 26.78
CA GLN A 128 -21.78 -14.85 26.60
C GLN A 128 -21.33 -15.41 27.96
N GLN A 129 -21.32 -16.74 28.06
CA GLN A 129 -20.92 -17.48 29.25
C GLN A 129 -19.82 -18.50 28.90
N GLY A 130 -19.08 -18.94 29.91
CA GLY A 130 -18.03 -19.93 29.78
C GLY A 130 -16.64 -19.44 30.21
N PRO A 131 -15.58 -20.20 29.90
CA PRO A 131 -14.20 -19.81 30.20
C PRO A 131 -13.78 -18.64 29.30
N ILE A 132 -13.00 -17.68 29.81
CA ILE A 132 -12.48 -16.57 28.99
C ILE A 132 -11.39 -17.05 28.05
N SER A 133 -11.48 -16.66 26.78
CA SER A 133 -10.50 -16.93 25.74
C SER A 133 -10.09 -15.65 25.01
N ILE A 134 -9.05 -14.99 25.50
CA ILE A 134 -8.39 -13.87 24.80
C ILE A 134 -7.80 -14.36 23.47
N ARG A 135 -7.33 -15.61 23.43
CA ARG A 135 -6.88 -16.27 22.20
C ARG A 135 -7.91 -16.20 21.10
N SER A 136 -9.18 -16.48 21.40
CA SER A 136 -10.25 -16.49 20.40
C SER A 136 -10.36 -15.12 19.70
N ALA A 137 -10.20 -14.05 20.46
CA ALA A 137 -10.23 -12.68 19.95
C ALA A 137 -9.04 -12.38 19.03
N LEU A 138 -7.84 -12.80 19.42
CA LEU A 138 -6.63 -12.63 18.61
C LEU A 138 -6.69 -13.44 17.30
N ARG A 139 -7.18 -14.69 17.34
CA ARG A 139 -7.37 -15.52 16.14
C ARG A 139 -8.44 -14.96 15.20
N LEU A 140 -9.53 -14.44 15.75
CA LEU A 140 -10.54 -13.77 14.92
C LEU A 140 -9.97 -12.48 14.31
N SER A 141 -9.18 -11.72 15.07
CA SER A 141 -8.48 -10.53 14.56
C SER A 141 -7.56 -10.90 13.39
N LYS A 142 -6.82 -12.02 13.50
CA LYS A 142 -6.01 -12.58 12.40
C LYS A 142 -6.86 -12.89 11.17
N SER A 143 -8.02 -13.50 11.35
CA SER A 143 -8.93 -13.81 10.23
C SER A 143 -9.47 -12.55 9.55
N LEU A 144 -9.81 -11.52 10.32
CA LEU A 144 -10.28 -10.24 9.78
C LEU A 144 -9.17 -9.53 9.00
N MET A 145 -7.95 -9.51 9.55
CA MET A 145 -6.77 -8.98 8.86
C MET A 145 -6.48 -9.74 7.56
N SER A 146 -6.49 -11.07 7.61
CA SER A 146 -6.25 -11.90 6.42
C SER A 146 -7.30 -11.67 5.35
N GLY A 147 -8.58 -11.54 5.71
CA GLY A 147 -9.64 -11.26 4.75
C GLY A 147 -9.52 -9.88 4.12
N ASP A 148 -9.13 -8.87 4.90
CA ASP A 148 -8.90 -7.52 4.40
C ASP A 148 -7.67 -7.44 3.48
N MET A 149 -6.54 -8.06 3.86
CA MET A 149 -5.33 -8.10 3.05
C MET A 149 -5.52 -8.84 1.71
N GLN A 150 -6.41 -9.84 1.66
CA GLN A 150 -6.70 -10.56 0.43
C GLN A 150 -7.70 -9.85 -0.48
N ALA A 151 -8.53 -8.95 0.08
CA ALA A 151 -9.53 -8.20 -0.66
C ALA A 151 -9.02 -6.82 -1.11
N ALA A 152 -8.01 -6.26 -0.44
CA ALA A 152 -7.43 -4.98 -0.76
C ALA A 152 -6.32 -5.09 -1.82
N CYS A 153 -6.11 -4.00 -2.55
CA CYS A 153 -5.01 -3.84 -3.49
C CYS A 153 -3.65 -4.07 -2.83
N LYS A 154 -2.74 -4.81 -3.49
CA LYS A 154 -1.39 -5.10 -2.94
C LYS A 154 -0.63 -3.84 -2.56
N GLY A 155 -0.69 -2.79 -3.39
CA GLY A 155 -0.10 -1.49 -3.10
C GLY A 155 -0.70 -0.82 -1.84
N GLU A 156 -2.00 -0.98 -1.58
CA GLU A 156 -2.63 -0.51 -0.32
C GLU A 156 -2.15 -1.38 0.86
N VAL A 157 -2.11 -2.70 0.70
CA VAL A 157 -1.71 -3.65 1.74
C VAL A 157 -0.29 -3.34 2.21
N ALA A 158 0.65 -3.15 1.28
CA ALA A 158 2.05 -2.82 1.57
C ALA A 158 2.21 -1.55 2.41
N ARG A 159 1.29 -0.59 2.26
CA ARG A 159 1.29 0.67 3.01
C ARG A 159 0.40 0.63 4.27
N SER A 160 -0.44 -0.39 4.39
CA SER A 160 -1.39 -0.55 5.50
C SER A 160 -0.72 -1.02 6.78
N ARG A 161 -1.02 -0.36 7.89
CA ARG A 161 -0.65 -0.82 9.23
C ARG A 161 -1.86 -1.28 10.02
N TYR A 162 -1.70 -2.39 10.73
CA TYR A 162 -2.76 -2.95 11.56
C TYR A 162 -2.46 -2.72 13.04
N VAL A 163 -3.48 -2.34 13.80
CA VAL A 163 -3.39 -2.23 15.26
C VAL A 163 -4.46 -3.11 15.87
N VAL A 164 -4.07 -4.09 16.68
CA VAL A 164 -5.01 -4.93 17.43
C VAL A 164 -4.98 -4.49 18.88
N ALA A 165 -6.09 -3.95 19.38
CA ALA A 165 -6.23 -3.42 20.73
C ALA A 165 -7.21 -4.27 21.55
N PRO A 166 -6.75 -5.38 22.17
CA PRO A 166 -7.60 -6.17 23.05
C PRO A 166 -7.78 -5.48 24.40
N VAL A 167 -9.03 -5.20 24.78
CA VAL A 167 -9.43 -4.69 26.09
C VAL A 167 -9.79 -5.88 26.98
N ILE A 168 -8.92 -6.16 27.94
CA ILE A 168 -8.92 -7.37 28.76
C ILE A 168 -9.29 -7.01 30.20
N ARG A 169 -10.27 -7.71 30.75
CA ARG A 169 -10.73 -7.58 32.14
C ARG A 169 -10.28 -8.75 33.02
N SER A 170 -10.14 -9.94 32.45
CA SER A 170 -9.72 -11.15 33.18
C SER A 170 -8.93 -12.12 32.31
N SER A 171 -8.24 -13.05 32.96
CA SER A 171 -7.24 -13.93 32.34
C SER A 171 -7.87 -14.94 31.38
N ASP A 172 -7.11 -15.27 30.33
CA ASP A 172 -7.36 -16.43 29.48
C ASP A 172 -7.18 -17.73 30.27
N VAL A 173 -8.24 -18.54 30.28
CA VAL A 173 -8.32 -19.84 30.97
C VAL A 173 -8.59 -20.97 29.98
N SER A 174 -8.21 -20.79 28.71
CA SER A 174 -8.42 -21.80 27.66
C SER A 174 -7.61 -23.07 27.93
N CYS A 175 -6.44 -22.96 28.57
CA CYS A 175 -5.61 -24.12 28.95
C CYS A 175 -6.21 -24.92 30.12
N ASP A 176 -7.03 -24.30 30.96
CA ASP A 176 -7.62 -24.90 32.16
C ASP A 176 -8.80 -25.84 31.86
N ASN A 177 -9.25 -25.88 30.61
CA ASN A 177 -10.45 -26.60 30.22
C ASN A 177 -10.25 -27.48 28.98
N PRO A 178 -10.34 -28.83 29.10
CA PRO A 178 -10.22 -29.76 27.98
C PRO A 178 -11.21 -29.55 26.83
N ALA A 179 -12.36 -28.93 27.07
CA ALA A 179 -13.32 -28.60 26.01
C ALA A 179 -12.89 -27.39 25.16
N TYR A 180 -12.00 -26.55 25.68
CA TYR A 180 -11.58 -25.28 25.06
C TYR A 180 -10.08 -25.23 24.74
N ASN A 181 -9.31 -26.27 25.12
CA ASN A 181 -7.89 -26.40 24.81
C ASN A 181 -7.59 -26.98 23.41
N ILE A 182 -8.64 -27.28 22.62
CA ILE A 182 -8.48 -27.78 21.25
C ILE A 182 -7.73 -26.74 20.41
N GLY A 183 -6.72 -27.22 19.66
CA GLY A 183 -5.91 -26.39 18.77
C GLY A 183 -4.95 -25.42 19.47
N ILE A 184 -4.68 -25.59 20.77
CA ILE A 184 -3.52 -24.95 21.44
C ILE A 184 -2.23 -25.60 20.93
N ASP A 185 -1.17 -24.81 20.76
CA ASP A 185 0.14 -25.31 20.34
C ASP A 185 0.61 -26.43 21.27
N SER A 186 1.10 -27.54 20.69
CA SER A 186 1.54 -28.71 21.47
C SER A 186 2.68 -28.38 22.43
N ARG A 187 3.53 -27.40 22.10
CA ARG A 187 4.60 -26.91 22.97
C ARG A 187 4.03 -26.17 24.19
N CYS A 188 2.92 -25.48 24.03
CA CYS A 188 2.26 -24.76 25.11
C CYS A 188 1.42 -25.71 25.98
N THR A 189 0.72 -26.68 25.40
CA THR A 189 -0.02 -27.69 26.17
C THR A 189 0.89 -28.57 27.02
N ALA A 190 2.13 -28.82 26.57
CA ALA A 190 3.14 -29.51 27.37
C ALA A 190 3.46 -28.80 28.70
N LEU A 191 3.33 -27.46 28.77
CA LEU A 191 3.54 -26.70 30.02
C LEU A 191 2.45 -26.97 31.05
N ALA A 192 1.21 -27.16 30.62
CA ALA A 192 0.10 -27.52 31.51
C ALA A 192 0.21 -28.96 32.05
N GLN A 193 1.02 -29.80 31.39
CA GLN A 193 1.22 -31.22 31.71
C GLN A 193 2.61 -31.52 32.28
N ALA A 194 3.40 -30.48 32.58
CA ALA A 194 4.77 -30.64 33.06
C ALA A 194 4.82 -31.35 34.42
N ALA A 195 5.97 -31.95 34.73
CA ALA A 195 6.20 -32.59 36.01
C ALA A 195 6.02 -31.59 37.16
N GLY A 196 5.12 -31.91 38.10
CA GLY A 196 4.79 -31.04 39.25
C GLY A 196 3.49 -30.24 39.10
N CYS A 197 2.88 -30.16 37.91
CA CYS A 197 1.61 -29.46 37.74
C CYS A 197 0.45 -30.10 38.53
N ASN A 198 0.41 -31.44 38.57
CA ASN A 198 -0.60 -32.19 39.33
C ASN A 198 -0.33 -32.27 40.85
N ALA A 199 0.68 -31.56 41.37
CA ALA A 199 1.08 -31.67 42.78
C ALA A 199 0.09 -31.01 43.75
N THR A 200 -0.43 -29.83 43.39
CA THR A 200 -1.48 -29.11 44.13
C THR A 200 -2.38 -28.33 43.17
N PRO A 201 -3.59 -27.92 43.57
CA PRO A 201 -4.44 -27.06 42.74
C PRO A 201 -3.74 -25.74 42.33
N GLU A 202 -2.93 -25.16 43.22
CA GLU A 202 -2.15 -23.95 42.94
C GLU A 202 -1.05 -24.21 41.90
N ALA A 203 -0.37 -25.35 42.00
CA ALA A 203 0.64 -25.75 41.00
C ALA A 203 0.01 -25.95 39.61
N GLN A 204 -1.18 -26.56 39.56
CA GLN A 204 -1.91 -26.75 38.30
C GLN A 204 -2.33 -25.40 37.71
N ALA A 205 -2.87 -24.48 38.53
CA ALA A 205 -3.24 -23.14 38.08
C ALA A 205 -2.04 -22.36 37.53
N GLN A 206 -0.86 -22.49 38.15
CA GLN A 206 0.36 -21.85 37.68
C GLN A 206 0.85 -22.43 36.35
N CYS A 207 0.76 -23.75 36.17
CA CYS A 207 1.08 -24.39 34.90
C CYS A 207 0.11 -24.00 33.78
N ASN A 208 -1.20 -23.96 34.08
CA ASN A 208 -2.21 -23.54 33.12
C ASN A 208 -2.01 -22.06 32.71
N ALA A 209 -1.70 -21.17 33.66
CA ALA A 209 -1.37 -19.78 33.37
C ALA A 209 -0.14 -19.66 32.45
N SER A 210 0.88 -20.51 32.66
CA SER A 210 2.08 -20.56 31.81
C SER A 210 1.76 -21.08 30.40
N CYS A 211 0.86 -22.06 30.29
CA CYS A 211 0.33 -22.54 29.02
C CYS A 211 -0.42 -21.43 28.27
N SER A 212 -1.33 -20.70 28.94
CA SER A 212 -2.06 -19.59 28.33
C SER A 212 -1.11 -18.48 27.89
N GLN A 213 -0.10 -18.15 28.69
CA GLN A 213 0.92 -17.17 28.32
C GLN A 213 1.71 -17.57 27.06
N CYS A 214 2.11 -18.85 26.98
CA CYS A 214 2.77 -19.41 25.80
C CYS A 214 1.88 -19.33 24.56
N GLU A 215 0.62 -19.74 24.67
CA GLU A 215 -0.32 -19.75 23.55
C GLU A 215 -0.66 -18.34 23.06
N LEU A 216 -0.88 -17.38 23.97
CA LEU A 216 -1.12 -15.98 23.60
C LEU A 216 0.09 -15.38 22.87
N THR A 217 1.31 -15.69 23.33
CA THR A 217 2.54 -15.30 22.64
C THR A 217 2.62 -15.89 21.24
N ALA A 218 2.30 -17.19 21.09
CA ALA A 218 2.31 -17.87 19.80
C ALA A 218 1.30 -17.27 18.81
N VAL A 219 0.08 -17.01 19.25
CA VAL A 219 -0.98 -16.45 18.40
C VAL A 219 -0.69 -15.00 18.00
N VAL A 220 -0.04 -14.21 18.85
CA VAL A 220 0.46 -12.88 18.46
C VAL A 220 1.62 -12.99 17.46
N GLY A 221 2.49 -14.00 17.61
CA GLY A 221 3.50 -14.33 16.59
C GLY A 221 2.88 -14.67 15.24
N GLU A 222 1.76 -15.40 15.22
CA GLU A 222 1.03 -15.70 13.99
C GLU A 222 0.42 -14.45 13.32
N LEU A 223 0.00 -13.44 14.09
CA LEU A 223 -0.46 -12.16 13.55
C LEU A 223 0.66 -11.43 12.80
N LYS A 224 1.86 -11.42 13.39
CA LYS A 224 3.06 -10.85 12.75
C LYS A 224 3.47 -11.62 11.51
N GLY A 225 3.50 -12.95 11.59
CA GLY A 225 3.83 -13.81 10.45
C GLY A 225 2.83 -13.65 9.29
N LEU A 226 1.55 -13.42 9.57
CA LEU A 226 0.55 -13.13 8.54
C LEU A 226 0.88 -11.85 7.76
N VAL A 227 1.25 -10.79 8.49
CA VAL A 227 1.59 -9.48 7.93
C VAL A 227 2.85 -9.54 7.08
N GLU A 228 3.88 -10.26 7.55
CA GLU A 228 5.09 -10.50 6.79
C GLU A 228 4.80 -11.33 5.53
N GLN A 229 3.97 -12.37 5.64
CA GLN A 229 3.61 -13.24 4.52
C GLN A 229 2.81 -12.52 3.43
N LEU A 230 1.89 -11.63 3.81
CA LEU A 230 1.05 -10.87 2.88
C LEU A 230 1.65 -9.48 2.55
N GLY A 231 2.86 -9.20 3.01
CA GLY A 231 3.61 -7.99 2.67
C GLY A 231 3.02 -6.69 3.22
N ALA A 232 2.22 -6.72 4.29
CA ALA A 232 1.62 -5.51 4.84
C ALA A 232 2.63 -4.64 5.62
N GLY A 233 2.37 -3.34 5.71
CA GLY A 233 3.29 -2.36 6.31
C GLY A 233 3.58 -2.55 7.82
N GLY A 234 2.83 -3.41 8.51
CA GLY A 234 3.14 -3.85 9.87
C GLY A 234 1.91 -4.17 10.72
N VAL A 235 2.14 -4.79 11.89
CA VAL A 235 1.13 -4.95 12.94
C VAL A 235 1.70 -4.68 14.32
N SER A 236 0.92 -3.96 15.13
CA SER A 236 1.12 -3.80 16.56
C SER A 236 -0.06 -4.39 17.32
N VAL A 237 0.21 -5.12 18.40
CA VAL A 237 -0.84 -5.63 19.30
C VAL A 237 -0.69 -4.94 20.64
N GLN A 238 -1.58 -3.99 20.94
CA GLN A 238 -1.52 -3.14 22.13
C GLN A 238 -2.64 -3.49 23.13
N PRO A 239 -2.38 -4.41 24.09
CA PRO A 239 -3.40 -4.81 25.04
C PRO A 239 -3.66 -3.74 26.10
N VAL A 240 -4.93 -3.55 26.43
CA VAL A 240 -5.41 -2.67 27.49
C VAL A 240 -5.99 -3.51 28.61
N TYR A 241 -5.33 -3.52 29.76
CA TYR A 241 -5.81 -4.21 30.95
C TYR A 241 -6.66 -3.28 31.82
N VAL A 242 -7.92 -3.66 32.02
CA VAL A 242 -8.86 -2.98 32.92
C VAL A 242 -8.83 -3.67 34.27
N ARG A 243 -8.22 -3.01 35.25
CA ARG A 243 -8.07 -3.51 36.62
C ARG A 243 -9.42 -3.54 37.35
N GLY A 244 -9.68 -4.65 38.03
CA GLY A 244 -10.69 -4.74 39.07
C GLY A 244 -10.20 -4.19 40.41
N GLN A 245 -11.05 -4.33 41.43
CA GLN A 245 -10.70 -3.94 42.81
C GLN A 245 -9.64 -4.87 43.43
N THR A 246 -9.62 -6.15 43.03
CA THR A 246 -8.66 -7.14 43.51
C THR A 246 -7.47 -7.25 42.55
N PRO A 247 -6.22 -7.32 43.05
CA PRO A 247 -5.06 -7.57 42.21
C PRO A 247 -5.18 -8.91 41.48
N ASP A 248 -4.96 -8.90 40.17
CA ASP A 248 -4.93 -10.09 39.33
C ASP A 248 -3.56 -10.19 38.62
N PRO A 249 -2.58 -10.87 39.25
CA PRO A 249 -1.25 -10.99 38.69
C PRO A 249 -1.20 -11.87 37.44
N VAL A 250 -2.14 -12.82 37.27
CA VAL A 250 -2.17 -13.73 36.12
C VAL A 250 -2.56 -12.96 34.86
N THR A 251 -3.63 -12.17 34.92
CA THR A 251 -4.05 -11.32 33.80
C THR A 251 -2.94 -10.33 33.42
N ARG A 252 -2.27 -9.72 34.40
CA ARG A 252 -1.17 -8.79 34.14
C ARG A 252 0.00 -9.47 33.39
N LEU A 253 0.35 -10.70 33.75
CA LEU A 253 1.41 -11.46 33.05
C LEU A 253 1.02 -11.82 31.61
N GLN A 254 -0.24 -12.24 31.40
CA GLN A 254 -0.74 -12.56 30.06
C GLN A 254 -0.79 -11.31 29.17
N VAL A 255 -1.26 -10.18 29.70
CA VAL A 255 -1.27 -8.88 29.01
C VAL A 255 0.16 -8.45 28.64
N ALA A 256 1.11 -8.59 29.56
CA ALA A 256 2.51 -8.29 29.28
C ALA A 256 3.08 -9.19 28.18
N ALA A 257 2.72 -10.48 28.16
CA ALA A 257 3.15 -11.41 27.11
C ALA A 257 2.59 -11.03 25.73
N ILE A 258 1.30 -10.65 25.66
CA ILE A 258 0.68 -10.15 24.43
C ILE A 258 1.39 -8.90 23.94
N ALA A 259 1.64 -7.92 24.82
CA ALA A 259 2.31 -6.67 24.46
C ALA A 259 3.74 -6.90 23.96
N ASN A 260 4.52 -7.71 24.69
CA ASN A 260 5.90 -8.04 24.32
C ASN A 260 5.95 -8.75 22.96
N ALA A 261 5.08 -9.73 22.74
CA ALA A 261 4.97 -10.41 21.45
C ALA A 261 4.49 -9.46 20.34
N GLY A 262 3.60 -8.53 20.68
CA GLY A 262 2.98 -7.54 19.80
C GLY A 262 3.89 -6.38 19.41
N GLY A 263 5.04 -6.22 20.06
CA GLY A 263 5.92 -5.07 19.86
C GLY A 263 5.39 -3.78 20.49
N SER A 264 4.58 -3.88 21.55
CA SER A 264 3.97 -2.75 22.24
C SER A 264 4.29 -2.75 23.73
N VAL A 265 3.93 -1.67 24.41
CA VAL A 265 3.89 -1.60 25.88
C VAL A 265 2.46 -1.87 26.35
N PRO A 266 2.24 -2.69 27.40
CA PRO A 266 0.91 -2.91 27.92
C PRO A 266 0.34 -1.64 28.58
N VAL A 267 -0.94 -1.37 28.35
CA VAL A 267 -1.64 -0.23 28.98
C VAL A 267 -2.49 -0.75 30.12
N GLU A 268 -2.28 -0.25 31.33
CA GLU A 268 -3.05 -0.66 32.51
C GLU A 268 -3.88 0.53 33.03
N THR A 269 -5.18 0.32 33.22
CA THR A 269 -6.15 1.35 33.61
C THR A 269 -7.23 0.77 34.52
N ASP A 270 -8.04 1.61 35.15
CA ASP A 270 -9.36 1.22 35.66
C ASP A 270 -10.46 1.61 34.64
N PHE A 271 -11.72 1.30 34.96
CA PHE A 271 -12.85 1.62 34.06
C PHE A 271 -13.02 3.13 33.86
N VAL A 272 -12.71 3.97 34.86
CA VAL A 272 -12.80 5.43 34.76
C VAL A 272 -11.74 5.99 33.79
N GLY A 273 -10.53 5.43 33.82
CA GLY A 273 -9.44 5.82 32.95
C GLY A 273 -9.51 5.21 31.54
N LEU A 274 -10.36 4.20 31.32
CA LEU A 274 -10.42 3.46 30.06
C LEU A 274 -10.67 4.34 28.82
N PRO A 275 -11.59 5.32 28.82
CA PRO A 275 -11.75 6.24 27.69
C PRO A 275 -10.45 6.96 27.32
N ASN A 276 -9.71 7.43 28.32
CA ASN A 276 -8.44 8.13 28.12
C ASN A 276 -7.29 7.19 27.75
N ALA A 277 -7.35 5.92 28.13
CA ALA A 277 -6.39 4.90 27.72
C ALA A 277 -6.55 4.59 26.22
N LEU A 278 -7.78 4.35 25.77
CA LEU A 278 -8.10 4.11 24.35
C LEU A 278 -7.70 5.31 23.48
N ALA A 279 -8.01 6.53 23.91
CA ALA A 279 -7.64 7.76 23.19
C ALA A 279 -6.13 8.01 23.04
N ARG A 280 -5.28 7.30 23.78
CA ARG A 280 -3.82 7.47 23.80
C ARG A 280 -3.06 6.26 23.24
N LEU A 281 -3.78 5.27 22.71
CA LEU A 281 -3.12 4.16 22.03
C LEU A 281 -2.32 4.70 20.84
N ASP A 282 -1.22 4.02 20.55
CA ASP A 282 -0.32 4.43 19.49
C ASP A 282 -0.88 3.95 18.16
N TYR A 283 -1.55 4.87 17.46
CA TYR A 283 -2.03 4.70 16.09
C TYR A 283 -1.03 5.24 15.06
N GLY A 284 0.11 5.77 15.54
CA GLY A 284 1.08 6.52 14.75
C GLY A 284 2.09 5.60 14.06
N ALA A 285 2.19 5.78 12.75
CA ALA A 285 3.20 5.15 11.92
C ALA A 285 4.59 5.77 12.15
N LEU A 286 5.54 4.93 12.58
CA LEU A 286 6.98 5.23 12.55
C LEU A 286 7.41 5.52 11.10
N ASP A 287 7.89 6.74 10.87
CA ASP A 287 8.39 7.35 9.62
C ASP A 287 7.39 7.47 8.45
N ASN A 288 6.62 8.56 8.45
CA ASN A 288 5.70 8.98 7.39
C ASN A 288 6.35 9.99 6.44
N ALA A 289 7.49 9.66 5.85
CA ALA A 289 8.06 10.50 4.81
C ALA A 289 8.22 9.68 3.54
N LEU A 290 7.42 10.00 2.53
CA LEU A 290 7.69 9.51 1.19
C LEU A 290 9.07 10.05 0.77
N LYS A 291 9.84 9.19 0.11
CA LYS A 291 11.09 9.55 -0.53
C LYS A 291 11.01 9.09 -1.97
N LEU A 292 11.69 9.81 -2.85
CA LEU A 292 11.80 9.40 -4.25
C LEU A 292 12.61 8.11 -4.29
N LYS A 293 11.99 7.00 -4.71
CA LYS A 293 12.67 5.71 -4.92
C LYS A 293 13.44 5.75 -6.25
N ARG A 294 12.75 6.13 -7.32
CA ARG A 294 13.27 6.23 -8.68
C ARG A 294 12.57 7.38 -9.41
N PHE A 295 13.23 7.92 -10.41
CA PHE A 295 12.68 8.88 -11.35
C PHE A 295 13.09 8.43 -12.76
N LEU A 296 12.10 8.32 -13.64
CA LEU A 296 12.26 7.89 -15.02
C LEU A 296 11.64 8.95 -15.92
N ALA A 297 12.33 9.26 -17.01
CA ALA A 297 11.80 10.13 -18.06
C ALA A 297 11.66 9.29 -19.31
N PHE A 298 10.45 9.22 -19.85
CA PHE A 298 10.13 8.38 -21.00
C PHE A 298 9.48 9.23 -22.09
N ASN A 299 9.98 9.15 -23.31
CA ASN A 299 9.36 9.83 -24.45
C ASN A 299 8.52 8.83 -25.26
N ARG A 300 7.20 8.87 -25.08
CA ARG A 300 6.27 8.00 -25.81
C ARG A 300 6.30 8.20 -27.32
N ASN A 301 6.72 9.38 -27.81
CA ASN A 301 6.70 9.66 -29.24
C ASN A 301 7.93 9.16 -30.02
N VAL A 302 8.87 8.54 -29.34
CA VAL A 302 10.10 8.01 -29.95
C VAL A 302 10.27 6.57 -29.54
N GLN A 303 10.25 5.67 -30.50
CA GLN A 303 10.67 4.29 -30.28
C GLN A 303 12.09 4.09 -30.78
N VAL A 304 12.92 3.43 -29.99
CA VAL A 304 14.25 3.01 -30.43
C VAL A 304 14.17 1.54 -30.81
N ARG A 305 14.53 1.23 -32.07
CA ARG A 305 14.61 -0.15 -32.57
C ARG A 305 15.91 -0.34 -33.33
N ASN A 306 16.77 -1.25 -32.88
CA ASN A 306 18.07 -1.52 -33.49
C ASN A 306 18.93 -0.26 -33.73
N GLY A 307 19.04 0.61 -32.71
CA GLY A 307 19.77 1.88 -32.80
C GLY A 307 19.17 2.91 -33.77
N GLN A 308 17.92 2.73 -34.19
CA GLN A 308 17.19 3.70 -35.01
C GLN A 308 16.01 4.29 -34.23
N MET A 309 15.82 5.60 -34.35
CA MET A 309 14.66 6.29 -33.78
C MET A 309 13.52 6.27 -34.79
N LEU A 310 12.39 5.72 -34.38
CA LEU A 310 11.13 5.72 -35.09
C LEU A 310 10.17 6.69 -34.42
N VAL A 311 9.35 7.37 -35.21
CA VAL A 311 8.32 8.29 -34.73
C VAL A 311 7.06 7.49 -34.43
N ASP A 312 6.45 7.79 -33.30
CA ASP A 312 5.19 7.23 -32.81
C ASP A 312 4.32 8.42 -32.38
N SER A 313 3.39 8.84 -33.24
CA SER A 313 2.76 10.15 -33.11
C SER A 313 1.73 10.23 -31.99
N ASP A 314 1.04 9.14 -31.68
CA ASP A 314 0.08 9.05 -30.56
C ASP A 314 0.66 8.37 -29.31
N GLY A 315 1.83 7.73 -29.44
CA GLY A 315 2.64 7.23 -28.34
C GLY A 315 2.13 5.92 -27.75
N ASP A 316 1.50 5.07 -28.54
CA ASP A 316 0.84 3.84 -28.08
C ASP A 316 1.78 2.61 -28.09
N GLY A 317 2.99 2.74 -28.65
CA GLY A 317 3.96 1.65 -28.79
C GLY A 317 4.05 1.06 -30.19
N VAL A 318 3.36 1.61 -31.19
CA VAL A 318 3.48 1.30 -32.62
C VAL A 318 4.00 2.52 -33.38
N SER A 319 4.94 2.33 -34.32
CA SER A 319 5.49 3.48 -35.06
C SER A 319 4.58 3.88 -36.21
N ASP A 320 4.55 5.17 -36.59
CA ASP A 320 3.71 5.67 -37.69
C ASP A 320 3.87 4.87 -39.00
N ASP A 321 5.10 4.38 -39.25
CA ASP A 321 5.42 3.56 -40.42
C ASP A 321 4.82 2.15 -40.31
N ASP A 322 4.88 1.54 -39.13
CA ASP A 322 4.32 0.22 -38.85
C ASP A 322 2.78 0.27 -38.85
N GLU A 323 2.18 1.28 -38.24
CA GLU A 323 0.72 1.50 -38.23
C GLU A 323 0.17 1.63 -39.64
N ARG A 324 0.79 2.45 -40.49
CA ARG A 324 0.42 2.55 -41.91
C ARG A 324 0.53 1.22 -42.64
N ALA A 325 1.49 0.38 -42.28
CA ALA A 325 1.68 -0.92 -42.89
C ALA A 325 0.63 -1.94 -42.42
N LEU A 326 0.16 -1.81 -41.19
CA LEU A 326 -0.87 -2.64 -40.56
C LEU A 326 -2.30 -2.15 -40.86
N GLY A 327 -2.46 -0.90 -41.32
CA GLY A 327 -3.75 -0.29 -41.60
C GLY A 327 -4.41 0.39 -40.39
N LEU A 328 -3.61 0.69 -39.37
CA LEU A 328 -3.99 1.41 -38.15
C LEU A 328 -3.97 2.94 -38.39
N ASP A 329 -4.45 3.72 -37.43
CA ASP A 329 -4.46 5.18 -37.49
C ASP A 329 -3.33 5.79 -36.65
N PRO A 330 -2.25 6.33 -37.27
CA PRO A 330 -1.09 6.93 -36.57
C PRO A 330 -1.35 8.15 -35.68
N THR A 331 -2.61 8.52 -35.50
CA THR A 331 -3.03 9.65 -34.69
C THR A 331 -4.03 9.25 -33.61
N SER A 332 -4.33 7.96 -33.50
CA SER A 332 -5.28 7.39 -32.56
C SER A 332 -4.63 6.21 -31.85
N PRO A 333 -4.31 6.33 -30.54
CA PRO A 333 -3.60 5.27 -29.82
C PRO A 333 -4.44 4.00 -29.62
N ASP A 334 -5.70 4.03 -30.05
CA ASP A 334 -6.71 2.96 -30.03
C ASP A 334 -7.53 3.13 -31.31
N THR A 335 -7.25 2.34 -32.33
CA THR A 335 -7.80 2.48 -33.68
C THR A 335 -9.28 2.04 -33.73
N ASP A 336 -9.67 1.02 -32.97
CA ASP A 336 -11.02 0.46 -33.01
C ASP A 336 -11.97 0.97 -31.90
N GLN A 337 -11.42 1.74 -30.95
CA GLN A 337 -12.10 2.47 -29.88
C GLN A 337 -12.73 1.59 -28.81
N ASP A 338 -12.11 0.46 -28.50
CA ASP A 338 -12.57 -0.45 -27.44
C ASP A 338 -11.97 -0.15 -26.06
N GLY A 339 -10.93 0.70 -26.00
CA GLY A 339 -10.21 1.09 -24.80
C GLY A 339 -8.91 0.34 -24.54
N LEU A 340 -8.39 -0.44 -25.48
CA LEU A 340 -7.04 -1.00 -25.47
C LEU A 340 -6.17 -0.26 -26.49
N MET A 341 -4.91 0.03 -26.14
CA MET A 341 -3.99 0.62 -27.11
C MET A 341 -3.57 -0.39 -28.19
N ASP A 342 -3.40 0.05 -29.44
CA ASP A 342 -3.02 -0.85 -30.55
C ASP A 342 -1.70 -1.58 -30.23
N GLY A 343 -0.75 -0.87 -29.62
CA GLY A 343 0.52 -1.45 -29.13
C GLY A 343 0.35 -2.56 -28.08
N VAL A 344 -0.63 -2.44 -27.18
CA VAL A 344 -0.95 -3.48 -26.18
C VAL A 344 -1.57 -4.69 -26.87
N GLU A 345 -2.51 -4.46 -27.78
CA GLU A 345 -3.18 -5.51 -28.55
C GLU A 345 -2.20 -6.32 -29.40
N LEU A 346 -1.32 -5.64 -30.16
CA LEU A 346 -0.30 -6.28 -30.98
C LEU A 346 0.68 -7.10 -30.13
N ARG A 347 1.08 -6.60 -28.95
CA ARG A 347 1.95 -7.35 -28.03
C ARG A 347 1.30 -8.66 -27.58
N MET A 348 -0.01 -8.64 -27.38
CA MET A 348 -0.79 -9.77 -26.87
C MET A 348 -1.38 -10.66 -27.97
N GLY A 349 -1.20 -10.27 -29.23
CA GLY A 349 -1.68 -10.99 -30.40
C GLY A 349 -3.19 -10.84 -30.65
N LEU A 350 -3.77 -9.75 -30.17
CA LEU A 350 -5.12 -9.29 -30.50
C LEU A 350 -5.10 -8.54 -31.84
N ASP A 351 -6.29 -8.17 -32.34
CA ASP A 351 -6.45 -7.51 -33.64
C ASP A 351 -6.94 -6.06 -33.43
N PRO A 352 -6.07 -5.04 -33.57
CA PRO A 352 -6.41 -3.64 -33.26
C PRO A 352 -7.45 -2.98 -34.18
N LEU A 353 -8.02 -3.76 -35.10
CA LEU A 353 -9.10 -3.36 -35.99
C LEU A 353 -10.45 -3.98 -35.58
N ALA A 354 -10.49 -4.73 -34.48
CA ALA A 354 -11.60 -5.59 -34.10
C ALA A 354 -11.91 -5.56 -32.59
N VAL A 355 -12.85 -4.69 -32.22
CA VAL A 355 -13.36 -4.46 -30.85
C VAL A 355 -13.38 -5.72 -29.97
N ASP A 356 -12.57 -5.69 -28.92
CA ASP A 356 -12.53 -6.68 -27.85
C ASP A 356 -13.48 -6.35 -26.69
N ILE A 357 -13.85 -7.39 -25.95
CA ILE A 357 -14.69 -7.26 -24.75
C ILE A 357 -14.02 -8.00 -23.60
N ILE A 358 -13.28 -7.23 -22.78
CA ILE A 358 -12.59 -7.75 -21.61
C ILE A 358 -13.51 -7.72 -20.39
N ASN A 359 -13.93 -8.90 -19.92
CA ASN A 359 -14.91 -8.99 -18.83
C ASN A 359 -14.26 -8.91 -17.45
N GLY A 360 -14.69 -7.98 -16.59
CA GLY A 360 -14.23 -7.91 -15.18
C GLY A 360 -13.10 -6.91 -14.94
N CYS A 361 -13.00 -5.90 -15.81
CA CYS A 361 -12.15 -4.72 -15.69
C CYS A 361 -12.94 -3.49 -16.19
N SER A 362 -12.33 -2.31 -16.12
CA SER A 362 -12.92 -1.06 -16.61
C SER A 362 -11.89 -0.26 -17.40
N VAL A 363 -12.12 -0.08 -18.71
CA VAL A 363 -11.24 0.71 -19.60
C VAL A 363 -11.11 2.18 -19.21
N THR A 364 -12.05 2.71 -18.41
CA THR A 364 -11.98 4.10 -17.92
C THR A 364 -11.32 4.24 -16.55
N GLN A 365 -10.87 3.13 -15.97
CA GLN A 365 -10.29 3.09 -14.64
C GLN A 365 -8.82 2.72 -14.76
N ASP A 366 -7.98 3.51 -14.10
CA ASP A 366 -6.55 3.29 -13.91
C ASP A 366 -6.37 3.38 -12.38
N THR A 367 -6.32 2.21 -11.75
CA THR A 367 -6.47 2.09 -10.29
C THR A 367 -5.21 2.51 -9.54
N ASP A 368 -4.03 2.34 -10.11
CA ASP A 368 -2.76 2.70 -9.49
C ASP A 368 -2.10 3.97 -10.06
N GLY A 369 -2.58 4.47 -11.20
CA GLY A 369 -2.19 5.73 -11.81
C GLY A 369 -0.95 5.63 -12.70
N ASP A 370 -0.59 4.44 -13.20
CA ASP A 370 0.58 4.23 -14.05
C ASP A 370 0.34 4.53 -15.55
N ARG A 371 -0.93 4.79 -15.90
CA ARG A 371 -1.49 5.12 -17.24
C ARG A 371 -1.78 3.93 -18.14
N LEU A 372 -1.65 2.69 -17.66
CA LEU A 372 -2.42 1.59 -18.20
C LEU A 372 -3.78 1.58 -17.50
N ASN A 373 -4.83 1.26 -18.25
CA ASN A 373 -6.13 1.04 -17.63
C ASN A 373 -6.25 -0.39 -17.11
N ASP A 374 -7.18 -0.61 -16.16
CA ASP A 374 -7.39 -1.91 -15.50
C ASP A 374 -7.66 -3.05 -16.49
N CYS A 375 -8.15 -2.75 -17.71
CA CYS A 375 -8.33 -3.76 -18.76
C CYS A 375 -7.03 -4.07 -19.50
N GLU A 376 -6.23 -3.08 -19.86
CA GLU A 376 -4.91 -3.28 -20.48
C GLU A 376 -4.01 -4.10 -19.57
N GLU A 377 -3.92 -3.73 -18.30
CA GLU A 377 -3.14 -4.47 -17.29
C GLU A 377 -3.59 -5.91 -17.18
N ARG A 378 -4.90 -6.14 -17.22
CA ARG A 378 -5.47 -7.49 -17.20
C ARG A 378 -5.13 -8.30 -18.44
N VAL A 379 -5.08 -7.68 -19.62
CA VAL A 379 -4.65 -8.36 -20.85
C VAL A 379 -3.15 -8.69 -20.73
N LEU A 380 -2.34 -7.80 -20.17
CA LEU A 380 -0.91 -8.00 -19.92
C LEU A 380 -0.60 -8.99 -18.80
N GLY A 381 -1.56 -9.20 -17.91
CA GLY A 381 -1.40 -10.00 -16.70
C GLY A 381 -0.71 -9.26 -15.56
N SER A 382 -0.49 -7.95 -15.70
CA SER A 382 0.00 -7.09 -14.62
C SER A 382 -1.08 -6.83 -13.57
N ASP A 383 -0.69 -6.24 -12.44
CA ASP A 383 -1.56 -6.04 -11.29
C ASP A 383 -2.11 -4.59 -11.27
N PRO A 384 -3.43 -4.37 -11.49
CA PRO A 384 -4.04 -3.04 -11.57
C PRO A 384 -3.95 -2.19 -10.29
N CYS A 385 -3.41 -2.77 -9.23
CA CYS A 385 -3.23 -2.11 -7.96
C CYS A 385 -1.78 -1.67 -7.71
N VAL A 386 -0.84 -1.95 -8.62
CA VAL A 386 0.60 -1.71 -8.47
C VAL A 386 1.23 -1.41 -9.84
N GLY A 387 1.52 -0.13 -10.08
CA GLY A 387 2.08 0.31 -11.37
C GLY A 387 3.55 -0.04 -11.62
N ASP A 388 4.06 -1.10 -10.99
CA ASP A 388 5.40 -1.72 -11.11
C ASP A 388 5.22 -3.12 -10.51
N THR A 389 4.62 -4.01 -11.30
CA THR A 389 4.03 -5.27 -10.82
C THR A 389 5.07 -6.22 -10.26
N ASP A 390 6.26 -6.27 -10.85
CA ASP A 390 7.37 -7.10 -10.39
C ASP A 390 8.33 -6.41 -9.41
N GLY A 391 8.24 -5.08 -9.30
CA GLY A 391 8.92 -4.28 -8.29
C GLY A 391 10.36 -3.90 -8.64
N ASP A 392 10.79 -4.07 -9.89
CA ASP A 392 12.14 -3.76 -10.35
C ASP A 392 12.40 -2.25 -10.52
N GLY A 393 11.32 -1.46 -10.52
CA GLY A 393 11.30 -0.01 -10.58
C GLY A 393 11.07 0.58 -11.97
N LEU A 394 10.75 -0.22 -12.98
CA LEU A 394 10.10 0.25 -14.21
C LEU A 394 8.58 0.18 -14.04
N PRO A 395 7.82 1.20 -14.47
CA PRO A 395 6.37 1.09 -14.49
C PRO A 395 5.86 0.15 -15.58
N ASP A 396 4.74 -0.53 -15.35
CA ASP A 396 4.21 -1.55 -16.27
C ASP A 396 3.94 -0.97 -17.67
N LEU A 397 3.43 0.27 -17.77
CA LEU A 397 3.30 0.98 -19.06
C LEU A 397 4.65 1.13 -19.78
N VAL A 398 5.69 1.48 -19.04
CA VAL A 398 6.99 1.75 -19.66
C VAL A 398 7.62 0.47 -20.17
N GLU A 399 7.48 -0.62 -19.41
CA GLU A 399 7.93 -1.94 -19.82
C GLU A 399 7.18 -2.43 -21.07
N ALA A 400 5.87 -2.24 -21.06
CA ALA A 400 5.00 -2.45 -22.19
C ALA A 400 5.53 -1.74 -23.46
N LEU A 401 5.76 -0.44 -23.40
CA LEU A 401 6.23 0.36 -24.53
C LEU A 401 7.69 0.05 -24.92
N SER A 402 8.51 -0.40 -23.98
CA SER A 402 9.92 -0.74 -24.21
C SER A 402 10.15 -2.19 -24.63
N ARG A 403 9.07 -2.99 -24.75
CA ARG A 403 9.10 -4.42 -25.12
C ARG A 403 9.84 -5.29 -24.10
N THR A 404 9.82 -4.91 -22.82
CA THR A 404 10.20 -5.76 -21.69
C THR A 404 8.96 -6.38 -21.04
N ASN A 405 9.11 -7.11 -19.93
CA ASN A 405 8.03 -7.88 -19.34
C ASN A 405 7.68 -7.43 -17.91
N PRO A 406 6.47 -6.86 -17.67
CA PRO A 406 6.05 -6.33 -16.36
C PRO A 406 5.87 -7.38 -15.25
N LEU A 407 6.08 -8.65 -15.56
CA LEU A 407 5.93 -9.77 -14.62
C LEU A 407 7.26 -10.38 -14.18
N ILE A 408 8.38 -9.88 -14.70
CA ILE A 408 9.71 -10.46 -14.48
C ILE A 408 10.73 -9.34 -14.31
N ALA A 409 11.22 -9.18 -13.07
CA ALA A 409 12.24 -8.20 -12.78
C ALA A 409 13.44 -8.27 -13.75
N GLU A 410 13.69 -7.17 -14.44
CA GLU A 410 14.63 -6.99 -15.53
C GLU A 410 15.96 -6.35 -15.06
N ASP A 411 16.08 -6.02 -13.77
CA ASP A 411 17.21 -5.27 -13.19
C ASP A 411 18.60 -5.92 -13.41
N LEU A 412 18.62 -7.24 -13.52
CA LEU A 412 19.81 -8.06 -13.80
C LEU A 412 19.77 -8.75 -15.17
N LEU A 413 18.70 -8.60 -15.95
CA LEU A 413 18.59 -9.19 -17.27
C LEU A 413 19.24 -8.29 -18.31
N ASP A 414 19.92 -8.92 -19.27
CA ASP A 414 20.61 -8.32 -20.40
C ASP A 414 20.26 -9.23 -21.58
N THR A 415 19.15 -8.92 -22.25
CA THR A 415 18.50 -9.83 -23.21
C THR A 415 19.34 -9.99 -24.47
N ASP A 416 19.95 -8.90 -24.94
CA ASP A 416 20.73 -8.83 -26.16
C ASP A 416 22.24 -9.12 -25.95
N ARG A 417 22.69 -9.14 -24.69
CA ARG A 417 24.05 -9.46 -24.21
C ARG A 417 25.10 -8.44 -24.60
N ASP A 418 24.73 -7.17 -24.65
CA ASP A 418 25.65 -6.08 -24.97
C ASP A 418 26.39 -5.51 -23.73
N GLY A 419 25.97 -5.93 -22.53
CA GLY A 419 26.56 -5.58 -21.24
C GLY A 419 25.86 -4.42 -20.51
N VAL A 420 24.76 -3.90 -21.04
CA VAL A 420 23.81 -3.03 -20.34
C VAL A 420 22.62 -3.89 -19.90
N SER A 421 22.03 -3.63 -18.73
CA SER A 421 20.80 -4.34 -18.33
C SER A 421 19.59 -3.70 -18.99
N ASN A 422 18.54 -4.48 -19.21
CA ASN A 422 17.29 -4.03 -19.79
C ASN A 422 16.74 -2.79 -19.06
N VAL A 423 16.78 -2.76 -17.72
CA VAL A 423 16.37 -1.58 -16.93
C VAL A 423 17.23 -0.34 -17.23
N ALA A 424 18.54 -0.51 -17.35
CA ALA A 424 19.44 0.61 -17.67
C ALA A 424 19.25 1.09 -19.13
N GLU A 425 18.87 0.20 -20.04
CA GLU A 425 18.52 0.56 -21.41
C GLU A 425 17.20 1.32 -21.48
N VAL A 426 16.18 0.87 -20.74
CA VAL A 426 14.90 1.58 -20.62
C VAL A 426 15.08 2.94 -19.96
N GLU A 427 15.88 3.03 -18.89
CA GLU A 427 16.26 4.30 -18.27
C GLU A 427 16.95 5.23 -19.28
N ALA A 428 17.80 4.71 -20.16
CA ALA A 428 18.45 5.49 -21.19
C ALA A 428 17.56 5.77 -22.42
N HIS A 429 16.32 5.26 -22.47
CA HIS A 429 15.43 5.31 -23.64
C HIS A 429 16.06 4.66 -24.89
N THR A 430 16.65 3.48 -24.71
CA THR A 430 17.32 2.63 -25.73
C THR A 430 16.59 1.30 -25.91
N ASP A 431 17.08 0.38 -26.78
CA ASP A 431 16.36 -0.85 -27.15
C ASP A 431 16.88 -2.10 -26.43
N PRO A 432 16.17 -2.64 -25.40
CA PRO A 432 16.62 -3.81 -24.63
C PRO A 432 16.79 -5.12 -25.41
N LEU A 433 16.34 -5.14 -26.67
CA LEU A 433 16.37 -6.32 -27.54
C LEU A 433 17.45 -6.25 -28.61
N SER A 434 18.28 -5.20 -28.64
CA SER A 434 19.23 -4.99 -29.72
C SER A 434 20.55 -4.38 -29.26
N ALA A 435 21.65 -5.10 -29.56
CA ALA A 435 23.00 -4.73 -29.14
C ALA A 435 23.45 -3.40 -29.76
N ASP A 436 23.08 -2.30 -29.10
CA ASP A 436 23.15 -0.93 -29.59
C ASP A 436 23.96 -0.01 -28.68
N LEU A 437 24.90 -0.57 -27.89
CA LEU A 437 25.83 0.13 -27.01
C LEU A 437 26.40 1.47 -27.51
N ASP A 438 26.69 1.61 -28.81
CA ASP A 438 27.14 2.88 -29.39
C ASP A 438 26.02 3.93 -29.40
N PHE A 439 24.79 3.55 -29.77
CA PHE A 439 23.60 4.38 -29.66
C PHE A 439 23.36 4.76 -28.19
N HIS A 440 23.41 3.79 -27.28
CA HIS A 440 23.24 4.04 -25.85
C HIS A 440 24.22 5.09 -25.32
N ARG A 441 25.50 5.01 -25.67
CA ARG A 441 26.52 5.98 -25.24
C ARG A 441 26.33 7.38 -25.85
N GLU A 442 25.84 7.47 -27.08
CA GLU A 442 25.72 8.75 -27.80
C GLU A 442 24.37 9.47 -27.60
N ARG A 443 23.31 8.70 -27.37
CA ARG A 443 21.90 9.13 -27.38
C ARG A 443 21.11 8.74 -26.13
N GLY A 444 21.67 7.92 -25.26
CA GLY A 444 21.03 7.55 -24.00
C GLY A 444 20.75 8.75 -23.09
N TYR A 445 19.64 8.70 -22.36
CA TYR A 445 19.24 9.78 -21.45
C TYR A 445 20.16 9.85 -20.23
N GLY A 446 20.42 11.08 -19.78
CA GLY A 446 21.26 11.35 -18.61
C GLY A 446 20.43 11.89 -17.46
N TYR A 447 20.67 11.42 -16.24
CA TYR A 447 19.95 11.87 -15.04
C TYR A 447 20.88 12.49 -13.99
N SER A 448 20.40 13.56 -13.36
CA SER A 448 21.01 14.12 -12.15
C SER A 448 19.91 14.44 -11.15
N ILE A 449 19.91 13.74 -10.01
CA ILE A 449 18.91 13.88 -8.94
C ILE A 449 19.66 14.22 -7.65
N VAL A 450 19.42 15.43 -7.13
CA VAL A 450 20.12 15.92 -5.92
C VAL A 450 19.09 16.28 -4.85
N PRO A 451 19.13 15.69 -3.65
CA PRO A 451 18.20 16.03 -2.58
C PRO A 451 18.40 17.49 -2.15
N LEU A 452 17.29 18.19 -1.98
CA LEU A 452 17.25 19.55 -1.46
C LEU A 452 17.08 19.52 0.07
N PRO A 453 17.71 20.47 0.79
CA PRO A 453 17.50 20.57 2.23
C PRO A 453 16.02 20.89 2.53
N PRO A 454 15.46 20.31 3.62
CA PRO A 454 14.07 20.59 4.01
C PRO A 454 13.87 22.08 4.26
N THR A 455 12.72 22.60 3.83
CA THR A 455 12.37 24.03 4.02
C THR A 455 11.61 24.22 5.32
N ALA A 456 11.63 25.43 5.89
CA ALA A 456 10.96 25.74 7.16
C ALA A 456 9.41 25.60 7.11
N THR A 457 8.84 25.35 5.94
CA THR A 457 7.39 25.34 5.69
C THR A 457 6.86 23.99 5.19
N SER A 458 7.72 22.99 4.94
CA SER A 458 7.28 21.66 4.51
C SER A 458 8.35 20.59 4.82
N ASP A 459 7.91 19.49 5.43
CA ASP A 459 8.71 18.27 5.68
C ASP A 459 8.81 17.37 4.43
N ARG A 460 8.37 17.85 3.25
CA ARG A 460 8.47 17.10 1.98
C ARG A 460 9.93 16.94 1.58
N ALA A 461 10.28 15.73 1.13
CA ALA A 461 11.54 15.50 0.47
C ALA A 461 11.47 16.04 -0.97
N CYS A 462 12.22 17.10 -1.24
CA CYS A 462 12.35 17.66 -2.58
C CYS A 462 13.72 17.32 -3.17
N TYR A 463 13.77 17.21 -4.50
CA TYR A 463 14.95 16.85 -5.27
C TYR A 463 15.07 17.82 -6.43
N ARG A 464 16.26 18.34 -6.66
CA ARG A 464 16.59 18.99 -7.92
C ARG A 464 16.85 17.90 -8.93
N THR A 465 16.00 17.82 -9.94
CA THR A 465 16.05 16.80 -10.98
C THR A 465 16.39 17.45 -12.31
N ARG A 466 17.35 16.85 -13.01
CA ARG A 466 17.71 17.20 -14.38
C ARG A 466 17.75 15.94 -15.22
N VAL A 467 17.17 16.03 -16.42
CA VAL A 467 17.20 15.01 -17.46
C VAL A 467 17.82 15.62 -18.69
N GLU A 468 18.76 14.92 -19.29
CA GLU A 468 19.50 15.37 -20.46
C GLU A 468 19.31 14.40 -21.61
N ASN A 469 19.54 14.91 -22.83
CA ASN A 469 19.58 14.12 -24.05
C ASN A 469 18.22 13.53 -24.48
N VAL A 470 17.11 14.13 -24.03
CA VAL A 470 15.77 13.67 -24.40
C VAL A 470 15.56 13.86 -25.89
N SER A 471 15.30 12.78 -26.61
CA SER A 471 15.12 12.78 -28.07
C SER A 471 13.86 13.56 -28.45
N LEU A 472 13.94 14.39 -29.49
CA LEU A 472 12.79 15.10 -30.06
C LEU A 472 12.59 14.70 -31.52
N VAL A 473 11.34 14.42 -31.88
CA VAL A 473 10.93 14.11 -33.24
C VAL A 473 9.69 14.93 -33.62
N PRO A 474 9.50 15.27 -34.90
CA PRO A 474 8.23 15.81 -35.38
C PRO A 474 7.18 14.70 -35.44
N THR A 475 6.04 14.90 -34.80
CA THR A 475 4.88 14.02 -34.85
C THR A 475 3.86 14.50 -35.89
N LEU A 476 2.89 13.65 -36.21
CA LEU A 476 1.67 14.01 -36.93
C LEU A 476 0.75 14.86 -36.02
N GLU A 477 -0.14 15.64 -36.63
CA GLU A 477 -1.13 16.52 -35.96
C GLU A 477 -2.57 16.07 -36.21
#